data_AF-K1RPH4-F1
#
_entry.id   AF-K1RPH4-F1
#
_cell.length_a   1.000
_cell.length_b   1.000
_cell.length_c   1.000
_cell.angle_alpha   90.00
_cell.angle_beta   90.00
_cell.angle_gamma   90.00
#
_symmetry.space_group_name_H-M   'P 1'
#
loop_
_entity.id
_entity.type
_entity.pdbx_description
1 polymer ?
#
loop_
_entity_poly.entity_id
_entity_poly.type
_entity_poly.pdbx_seq_one_letter_code
_entity_poly.pdbx_strand_id
1 'polypeptide(L)' 'MLADRQTTGGYAKIATVISVDLPLLAQARPGTKVHFELIDRQKAERLLKQEQKEFHSYLLHY' A
#
# COMPACT_ATOMS: atom_id res chain seq x y z
N MET A 1 7.16 3.37 5.71
CA MET A 1 7.84 4.61 5.25
C MET A 1 7.44 4.85 3.79
N LEU A 2 7.03 6.08 3.47
CA LEU A 2 6.51 6.48 2.15
C LEU A 2 7.65 6.84 1.17
N ALA A 3 7.31 7.45 0.03
CA ALA A 3 8.22 7.68 -1.09
C ALA A 3 9.52 8.40 -0.71
N ASP A 4 9.46 9.46 0.12
CA ASP A 4 10.61 10.31 0.45
C ASP A 4 11.41 9.87 1.70
N ARG A 5 11.47 8.56 1.93
CA ARG A 5 12.17 8.02 3.10
C ARG A 5 13.67 7.97 2.94
N GLN A 6 14.40 8.18 4.04
CA GLN A 6 15.82 7.84 4.10
C GLN A 6 16.03 6.36 3.74
N THR A 7 17.05 6.08 2.93
CA THR A 7 17.38 4.72 2.47
C THR A 7 17.98 3.86 3.59
N THR A 8 18.65 4.50 4.55
CA THR A 8 19.18 3.88 5.77
C THR A 8 18.24 4.13 6.95
N GLY A 9 17.97 3.11 7.76
CA GLY A 9 17.18 3.25 8.99
C GLY A 9 17.82 2.49 10.15
N GLY A 10 17.94 3.13 11.31
CA GLY A 10 18.49 2.53 12.53
C GLY A 10 17.48 1.77 13.41
N TYR A 11 16.22 1.68 12.97
CA TYR A 11 15.12 1.09 13.74
C TYR A 11 14.59 -0.19 13.09
N ALA A 12 14.24 -1.16 13.93
CA ALA A 12 13.58 -2.40 13.49
C ALA A 12 12.20 -2.10 12.88
N LYS A 13 11.87 -2.76 11.77
CA LYS A 13 10.54 -2.68 11.13
C LYS A 13 9.68 -3.83 11.63
N ILE A 14 8.65 -3.52 12.41
CA ILE A 14 7.72 -4.51 12.97
C ILE A 14 6.72 -5.04 11.92
N ALA A 15 6.41 -4.25 10.89
CA ALA A 15 5.50 -4.59 9.80
C ALA A 15 5.72 -3.64 8.61
N THR A 16 5.15 -3.99 7.46
CA THR A 16 5.12 -3.14 6.25
C THR A 16 3.74 -3.20 5.62
N VAL A 17 3.21 -2.04 5.23
CA VAL A 17 1.93 -1.92 4.51
C VAL A 17 2.15 -2.26 3.04
N ILE A 18 1.22 -2.99 2.44
CA ILE A 18 1.30 -3.39 1.02
C ILE A 18 1.15 -2.17 0.09
N SER A 19 1.71 -2.28 -1.11
CA SER A 19 1.74 -1.17 -2.07
C SER A 19 0.35 -0.65 -2.46
N VAL A 20 -0.62 -1.56 -2.62
CA VAL A 20 -2.01 -1.27 -2.99
C VAL A 20 -2.71 -0.36 -1.97
N ASP A 21 -2.32 -0.44 -0.69
CA ASP A 21 -2.93 0.34 0.39
C ASP A 21 -2.18 1.65 0.68
N LEU A 22 -1.01 1.87 0.06
CA LEU A 22 -0.25 3.11 0.26
C LEU A 22 -1.02 4.39 -0.12
N PRO A 23 -1.87 4.42 -1.18
CA PRO A 23 -2.68 5.59 -1.49
C PRO A 23 -3.64 5.99 -0.34
N LEU A 24 -4.16 5.01 0.41
CA LEU A 24 -5.04 5.27 1.56
C LEU A 24 -4.29 6.03 2.66
N LEU A 25 -3.05 5.62 2.93
CA LEU A 25 -2.19 6.30 3.91
C LEU A 25 -1.70 7.66 3.41
N ALA A 26 -1.40 7.78 2.12
CA ALA A 26 -0.96 9.04 1.53
C ALA A 26 -2.04 10.14 1.59
N GLN A 27 -3.32 9.75 1.57
CA GLN A 27 -4.46 10.67 1.61
C GLN A 27 -5.01 10.89 3.04
N ALA A 28 -4.48 10.19 4.05
CA ALA A 28 -4.93 10.34 5.44
C ALA A 28 -4.55 11.71 6.02
N ARG A 29 -5.52 12.40 6.63
CA ARG A 29 -5.29 13.69 7.30
C ARG A 29 -4.80 13.50 8.73
N PRO A 30 -4.11 14.50 9.33
CA PRO A 30 -3.81 14.48 10.75
C PRO A 30 -5.06 14.19 11.59
N GLY A 31 -4.94 13.30 12.57
CA GLY A 31 -6.06 12.84 13.40
C GLY A 31 -6.88 11.68 12.82
N THR A 32 -6.60 11.24 11.58
CA THR A 32 -7.22 10.02 11.03
C THR A 32 -6.81 8.80 11.84
N LYS A 33 -7.80 8.03 12.31
CA LYS A 33 -7.55 6.76 12.99
C LYS A 33 -7.23 5.68 11.95
N VAL A 34 -6.10 4.99 12.14
CA VAL A 34 -5.63 3.92 11.27
C VAL A 34 -5.66 2.60 12.04
N HIS A 35 -6.20 1.55 11.42
CA HIS A 35 -6.16 0.19 11.94
C HIS A 35 -5.39 -0.68 10.95
N PHE A 36 -4.53 -1.55 11.46
CA PHE A 36 -3.75 -2.48 10.64
C PHE A 36 -4.35 -3.88 10.73
N GLU A 37 -4.45 -4.54 9.58
CA GLU A 37 -4.82 -5.95 9.47
C GLU A 37 -3.57 -6.75 9.08
N LEU A 38 -3.31 -7.85 9.79
CA LEU A 38 -2.31 -8.81 9.38
C LEU A 38 -2.84 -9.62 8.19
N ILE A 39 -2.08 -9.62 7.10
CA ILE A 39 -2.40 -10.40 5.90
C ILE A 39 -1.21 -11.27 5.50
N ASP A 40 -1.51 -12.37 4.82
CA ASP A 40 -0.49 -13.21 4.21
C ASP A 40 -0.03 -12.68 2.85
N ARG A 41 1.09 -13.22 2.36
CA ARG A 41 1.66 -12.88 1.05
C ARG A 41 0.70 -13.17 -0.11
N GLN A 42 -0.08 -14.24 -0.03
CA GLN A 42 -0.96 -14.65 -1.13
C GLN A 42 -2.10 -13.65 -1.31
N LYS A 43 -2.68 -13.16 -0.21
CA LYS A 43 -3.70 -12.10 -0.20
C LYS A 43 -3.12 -10.81 -0.79
N ALA A 44 -1.92 -10.41 -0.36
CA ALA A 44 -1.24 -9.23 -0.91
C ALA A 44 -1.03 -9.33 -2.44
N GLU A 45 -0.60 -10.48 -2.94
CA GLU A 45 -0.40 -10.72 -4.38
C GLU A 45 -1.70 -10.72 -5.18
N ARG A 46 -2.78 -11.27 -4.61
CA ARG A 46 -4.10 -11.23 -5.25
C ARG A 46 -4.60 -9.79 -5.40
N LEU A 47 -4.49 -8.99 -4.34
CA LEU A 47 -4.88 -7.58 -4.36
C LEU A 47 -4.08 -6.78 -5.39
N LEU A 48 -2.76 -7.00 -5.46
CA LEU A 48 -1.91 -6.34 -6.45
C LEU A 48 -2.31 -6.69 -7.89
N LYS A 49 -2.58 -7.97 -8.17
CA LYS A 49 -3.05 -8.39 -9.51
C LYS A 49 -4.41 -7.79 -9.86
N GLN A 50 -5.29 -7.62 -8.87
CA GLN A 50 -6.59 -7.01 -9.07
C GLN A 50 -6.45 -5.52 -9.43
N GLU A 51 -5.67 -4.77 -8.66
CA GLU A 51 -5.39 -3.35 -8.93
C GLU A 51 -4.82 -3.15 -10.34
N GLN A 52 -3.86 -3.99 -10.76
CA GLN A 52 -3.27 -3.94 -12.09
C GLN A 52 -4.30 -4.20 -13.20
N LYS A 53 -5.21 -5.17 -13.01
CA LYS A 53 -6.27 -5.47 -13.97
C LYS A 53 -7.27 -4.32 -14.09
N GLU A 54 -7.66 -3.74 -12.96
CA GLU A 54 -8.56 -2.59 -12.93
C GLU A 54 -7.92 -1.40 -13.66
N PHE A 55 -6.68 -1.06 -13.33
CA PHE A 55 -5.93 -0.01 -14.02
C PHE A 55 -5.80 -0.25 -15.53
N HIS A 56 -5.46 -1.48 -15.94
CA HIS A 56 -5.38 -1.84 -17.36
C HIS A 56 -6.74 -1.74 -18.06
N SER A 57 -7.83 -2.15 -17.39
CA SER A 57 -9.19 -1.98 -17.90
C SER A 57 -9.52 -0.51 -18.12
N TYR A 58 -9.20 0.37 -17.17
CA TYR A 58 -9.43 1.81 -17.34
C TYR A 58 -8.67 2.37 -18.55
N LEU A 59 -7.41 1.98 -18.75
CA LEU A 59 -6.61 2.43 -19.89
C LEU A 59 -7.15 1.97 -21.26
N LEU A 60 -7.78 0.79 -21.33
CA LEU A 60 -8.33 0.25 -22.58
C LEU A 60 -9.70 0.85 -22.98
N HIS A 61 -10.35 1.58 -22.07
CA HIS A 61 -11.64 2.25 -22.34
C HIS A 61 -11.48 3.74 -22.73
N TYR A 62 -10.23 4.21 -22.89
CA TYR A 62 -9.88 5.49 -23.51
C TYR A 62 -9.40 5.28 -24.94
#